data_AF-U4V806-F1
#
_entry.id   AF-U4V806-F1
#
_cell.length_a   1.000
_cell.length_b   1.000
_cell.length_c   1.000
_cell.angle_alpha   90.00
_cell.angle_beta   90.00
_cell.angle_gamma   90.00
#
_symmetry.space_group_name_H-M   'P 1'
#
loop_
_entity.id
_entity.type
_entity.pdbx_description
1 polymer ?
#
loop_
_entity_poly.entity_id
_entity_poly.type
_entity_poly.pdbx_seq_one_letter_code
_entity_poly.pdbx_strand_id
1 'polypeptide(L)'
;MFVRAQMISRGAGRNIISAAAYRHRTRMVDEQRGVSFSFKDGDDELRHEELALPEAVPAWLQTAIEGKTAADASETLWNAVDAFETRVNAQFARELIIALPEELTLRENNLPGP
;
A
#
# COMPACT_ATOMS: atom_id res chain seq x y z
N MET A 1 19.60 -12.51 6.32
CA MET A 1 18.74 -11.30 6.18
C MET A 1 18.43 -11.09 4.71
N PHE A 2 17.16 -11.07 4.33
CA PHE A 2 16.73 -10.86 2.93
C PHE A 2 16.06 -9.51 2.80
N VAL A 3 16.49 -8.71 1.83
CA VAL A 3 15.86 -7.44 1.45
C VAL A 3 15.76 -7.37 -0.06
N ARG A 4 14.57 -7.03 -0.57
CA ARG A 4 14.32 -6.75 -1.98
C ARG A 4 13.66 -5.40 -2.13
N ALA A 5 14.21 -4.58 -3.03
CA ALA A 5 13.60 -3.31 -3.44
C ALA A 5 13.14 -3.39 -4.89
N GLN A 6 11.95 -2.87 -5.19
CA GLN A 6 11.46 -2.80 -6.57
C GLN A 6 10.57 -1.57 -6.78
N MET A 7 10.57 -1.04 -8.01
CA MET A 7 9.73 0.09 -8.39
C MET A 7 8.35 -0.41 -8.84
N ILE A 8 7.28 0.19 -8.35
CA ILE A 8 5.94 0.06 -8.92
C ILE A 8 5.77 1.23 -9.89
N SER A 9 5.73 0.92 -11.17
CA SER A 9 5.58 1.93 -12.22
C SER A 9 4.59 1.49 -13.28
N ARG A 10 3.87 2.45 -13.84
CA ARG A 10 2.93 2.22 -14.96
C ARG A 10 3.68 1.72 -16.19
N GLY A 11 4.85 2.28 -16.48
CA GLY A 11 5.68 1.90 -17.63
C GLY A 11 6.20 0.46 -17.59
N ALA A 12 6.23 -0.17 -16.42
CA ALA A 12 6.57 -1.59 -16.27
C ALA A 12 5.34 -2.51 -16.28
N GLY A 13 4.16 -2.00 -16.65
CA GLY A 13 2.91 -2.74 -16.66
C GLY A 13 2.36 -3.07 -15.26
N ARG A 14 2.86 -2.43 -14.20
CA ARG A 14 2.38 -2.66 -12.83
C ARG A 14 1.26 -1.68 -12.47
N ASN A 15 0.29 -2.18 -11.71
CA ASN A 15 -0.81 -1.39 -11.18
C ASN A 15 -0.63 -1.21 -9.66
N ILE A 16 -0.59 0.04 -9.19
CA ILE A 16 -0.35 0.35 -7.77
C ILE A 16 -1.54 -0.05 -6.88
N ILE A 17 -2.78 0.08 -7.37
CA ILE A 17 -3.99 -0.33 -6.64
C ILE A 17 -4.02 -1.86 -6.50
N SER A 18 -3.70 -2.61 -7.55
CA SER A 18 -3.58 -4.07 -7.49
C SER A 18 -2.51 -4.50 -6.47
N ALA A 19 -1.37 -3.82 -6.46
CA ALA A 19 -0.30 -4.08 -5.51
C ALA A 19 -0.71 -3.78 -4.05
N ALA A 20 -1.43 -2.69 -3.82
CA ALA A 20 -1.97 -2.34 -2.50
C ALA A 20 -3.00 -3.39 -2.04
N ALA A 21 -3.96 -3.74 -2.90
CA ALA A 21 -4.98 -4.75 -2.60
C ALA A 21 -4.37 -6.09 -2.18
N TYR A 22 -3.29 -6.51 -2.85
CA TYR A 22 -2.58 -7.75 -2.52
C TYR A 22 -1.96 -7.73 -1.11
N ARG A 23 -1.38 -6.60 -0.67
CA ARG A 23 -0.73 -6.48 0.65
C ARG A 23 -1.72 -6.40 1.79
N HIS A 24 -2.80 -5.67 1.56
CA HIS A 24 -3.90 -5.52 2.51
C HIS A 24 -4.87 -6.72 2.47
N ARG A 25 -4.58 -7.76 1.64
CA ARG A 25 -5.43 -8.95 1.44
C ARG A 25 -6.91 -8.63 1.24
N THR A 26 -7.19 -7.53 0.55
CA THR A 26 -8.55 -7.02 0.39
C THR A 26 -8.94 -6.88 -1.07
N ARG A 27 -10.13 -6.35 -1.29
CA ARG A 27 -10.59 -5.86 -2.59
C ARG A 27 -10.36 -4.36 -2.68
N MET A 28 -9.77 -3.89 -3.78
CA MET A 28 -9.70 -2.48 -4.14
C MET A 28 -10.12 -2.28 -5.60
N VAL A 29 -10.39 -1.03 -5.98
CA VAL A 29 -10.84 -0.60 -7.30
C VAL A 29 -9.90 0.47 -7.81
N ASP A 30 -9.39 0.25 -9.02
CA ASP A 30 -8.72 1.28 -9.82
C ASP A 30 -9.79 2.15 -10.47
N GLU A 31 -9.95 3.37 -9.97
CA GLU A 31 -10.98 4.30 -10.41
C GLU A 31 -10.74 4.83 -11.83
N GLN A 32 -9.48 4.94 -12.26
CA GLN A 32 -9.13 5.42 -13.60
C GLN A 32 -9.53 4.43 -14.70
N ARG A 33 -9.50 3.13 -14.38
CA ARG A 33 -9.77 2.05 -15.34
C ARG A 33 -11.09 1.32 -15.08
N GLY A 34 -11.72 1.55 -13.92
CA GLY A 34 -12.92 0.82 -13.49
C GLY A 34 -12.67 -0.66 -13.21
N VAL A 35 -11.43 -1.04 -12.91
CA VAL A 35 -11.01 -2.44 -12.71
C VAL A 35 -10.93 -2.73 -11.22
N SER A 36 -11.50 -3.85 -10.78
CA SER A 36 -11.39 -4.29 -9.39
C SER A 36 -10.40 -5.44 -9.24
N PHE A 37 -9.58 -5.37 -8.20
CA PHE A 37 -8.64 -6.40 -7.80
C PHE A 37 -9.05 -6.94 -6.43
N SER A 38 -9.04 -8.26 -6.24
CA SER A 38 -9.46 -8.90 -4.99
C SER A 38 -8.47 -10.00 -4.62
N PHE A 39 -7.90 -9.90 -3.41
CA PHE A 39 -6.90 -10.83 -2.89
C PHE A 39 -7.24 -11.28 -1.47
N LYS A 40 -8.51 -11.63 -1.24
CA LYS A 40 -9.03 -12.07 0.07
C LYS A 40 -8.58 -13.48 0.48
N ASP A 41 -7.92 -14.20 -0.41
CA ASP A 41 -7.39 -15.53 -0.10
C ASP A 41 -6.17 -15.39 0.81
N GLY A 42 -6.16 -16.16 1.90
CA GLY A 42 -5.06 -16.15 2.87
C GLY A 42 -5.02 -14.91 3.76
N ASP A 43 -6.17 -14.30 4.06
CA ASP A 43 -6.28 -13.17 5.00
C ASP A 43 -5.66 -13.50 6.38
N ASP A 44 -5.73 -14.76 6.79
CA ASP A 44 -5.10 -15.26 8.03
C ASP A 44 -3.56 -15.14 8.06
N GLU A 45 -2.90 -14.97 6.90
CA GLU A 45 -1.45 -14.75 6.81
C GLU A 45 -1.07 -13.30 7.09
N LEU A 46 -1.99 -12.34 6.91
CA LEU A 46 -1.74 -10.93 7.19
C LEU A 46 -1.81 -10.70 8.71
N ARG A 47 -0.63 -10.56 9.33
CA ARG A 47 -0.53 -10.37 10.78
C ARG A 47 -0.69 -8.92 11.23
N HIS A 48 -0.30 -7.97 10.38
CA HIS A 48 -0.34 -6.53 10.67
C HIS A 48 -0.42 -5.74 9.38
N GLU A 49 -1.18 -4.65 9.41
CA GLU A 49 -1.24 -3.65 8.36
C GLU A 49 -1.35 -2.26 8.97
N GLU A 50 -0.76 -1.28 8.29
CA GLU A 50 -0.82 0.12 8.68
C GLU A 50 -0.64 1.03 7.47
N LEU A 51 -1.16 2.26 7.59
CA LEU A 51 -0.85 3.36 6.70
C LEU A 51 -0.16 4.46 7.52
N ALA A 52 1.16 4.49 7.47
CA ALA A 52 1.95 5.54 8.11
C ALA A 52 1.98 6.80 7.23
N LEU A 53 1.71 7.95 7.84
CA LEU A 53 1.71 9.25 7.16
C LEU A 53 2.74 10.18 7.83
N PRO A 54 3.39 11.07 7.05
CA PRO A 54 4.26 12.09 7.64
C PRO A 54 3.46 13.08 8.48
N GLU A 55 4.12 13.83 9.37
CA GLU A 55 3.44 14.86 10.18
C GLU A 55 2.72 15.91 9.30
N ALA A 56 3.32 16.29 8.17
CA ALA A 56 2.77 17.24 7.21
C ALA A 56 1.88 16.56 6.15
N VAL A 57 0.75 15.97 6.56
CA VAL A 57 -0.23 15.42 5.62
C VAL A 57 -1.10 16.54 5.00
N PRO A 58 -1.33 16.57 3.68
CA PRO A 58 -2.29 17.49 3.08
C PRO A 58 -3.70 17.35 3.68
N ALA A 59 -4.37 18.48 3.95
CA ALA A 59 -5.69 18.49 4.61
C ALA A 59 -6.75 17.65 3.87
N TRP A 60 -6.75 17.70 2.53
CA TRP A 60 -7.68 16.89 1.73
C TRP A 60 -7.51 15.39 1.99
N LEU A 61 -6.27 14.93 2.17
CA LEU A 61 -5.98 13.52 2.40
C LEU A 61 -6.36 13.12 3.81
N GLN A 62 -6.07 13.96 4.80
CA GLN A 62 -6.51 13.75 6.19
C GLN A 62 -8.03 13.54 6.26
N THR A 63 -8.81 14.45 5.68
CA THR A 63 -10.27 14.34 5.63
C THR A 63 -10.73 13.12 4.83
N ALA A 64 -10.05 12.79 3.72
CA ALA A 64 -10.46 11.68 2.86
C ALA A 64 -10.26 10.29 3.50
N ILE A 65 -9.36 10.17 4.48
CA ILE A 65 -9.06 8.88 5.14
C ILE A 65 -9.52 8.83 6.60
N GLU A 66 -10.09 9.90 7.12
CA GLU A 66 -10.59 9.95 8.49
C GLU A 66 -11.64 8.85 8.73
N GLY A 67 -11.45 8.07 9.79
CA GLY A 67 -12.33 6.95 10.15
C GLY A 67 -12.25 5.72 9.25
N LYS A 68 -11.36 5.70 8.25
CA LYS A 68 -11.15 4.54 7.36
C LYS A 68 -10.22 3.50 8.00
N THR A 69 -10.38 2.25 7.56
CA THR A 69 -9.39 1.19 7.83
C THR A 69 -8.08 1.50 7.12
N ALA A 70 -6.97 0.84 7.52
CA ALA A 70 -5.69 1.01 6.82
C ALA A 70 -5.82 0.66 5.33
N ALA A 71 -6.56 -0.40 5.01
CA ALA A 71 -6.85 -0.82 3.65
C ALA A 71 -7.63 0.26 2.86
N ASP A 72 -8.75 0.76 3.38
CA ASP A 72 -9.58 1.75 2.66
C ASP A 72 -8.86 3.11 2.53
N ALA A 73 -8.07 3.49 3.54
CA ALA A 73 -7.23 4.67 3.50
C ALA A 73 -6.12 4.53 2.43
N SER A 74 -5.51 3.35 2.33
CA SER A 74 -4.52 3.01 1.31
C SER A 74 -5.11 3.04 -0.10
N GLU A 75 -6.31 2.48 -0.30
CA GLU A 75 -7.04 2.57 -1.58
C GLU A 75 -7.27 4.02 -1.99
N THR A 76 -7.70 4.86 -1.04
CA THR A 76 -7.94 6.30 -1.25
C THR A 76 -6.65 7.00 -1.67
N LEU A 77 -5.54 6.74 -0.97
CA LEU A 77 -4.23 7.33 -1.26
C LEU A 77 -3.75 6.91 -2.66
N TRP A 78 -3.78 5.62 -2.98
CA TRP A 78 -3.21 5.12 -4.24
C TRP A 78 -4.03 5.49 -5.47
N ASN A 79 -5.36 5.61 -5.35
CA ASN A 79 -6.18 6.18 -6.41
C ASN A 79 -5.86 7.66 -6.63
N ALA A 80 -5.68 8.44 -5.56
CA ALA A 80 -5.27 9.84 -5.69
C ALA A 80 -3.89 9.99 -6.36
N VAL A 81 -2.93 9.11 -6.04
CA VAL A 81 -1.60 9.09 -6.67
C VAL A 81 -1.69 8.68 -8.15
N ASP A 82 -2.44 7.64 -8.51
CA ASP A 82 -2.60 7.22 -9.91
C ASP A 82 -3.27 8.30 -10.77
N ALA A 83 -4.26 9.01 -10.21
CA ALA A 83 -4.95 10.12 -10.85
C ALA A 83 -4.05 11.34 -11.06
N PHE A 84 -3.19 11.65 -10.08
CA PHE A 84 -2.28 12.79 -10.15
C PHE A 84 -1.14 12.58 -11.16
N GLU A 85 -0.57 11.38 -11.21
CA GLU A 85 0.57 11.09 -12.06
C GLU A 85 0.13 10.61 -13.45
N THR A 86 0.15 11.51 -14.43
CA THR A 86 -0.39 11.27 -15.79
C THR A 86 0.63 10.73 -16.78
N ARG A 87 1.92 10.65 -16.42
CA ARG A 87 2.97 10.21 -17.35
C ARG A 87 2.88 8.72 -17.66
N VAL A 88 3.17 8.33 -18.91
CA VAL A 88 3.17 6.92 -19.33
C VAL A 88 4.18 6.07 -18.54
N ASN A 89 5.27 6.69 -18.08
CA ASN A 89 6.33 6.09 -17.28
C ASN A 89 6.28 6.49 -15.79
N ALA A 90 5.10 6.86 -15.29
CA ALA A 90 4.81 7.13 -13.88
C ALA A 90 5.47 6.11 -12.93
N GLN A 91 6.20 6.59 -11.93
CA GLN A 91 6.74 5.78 -10.84
C GLN A 91 5.94 6.08 -9.57
N PHE A 92 5.11 5.16 -9.12
CA PHE A 92 4.16 5.42 -8.03
C PHE A 92 4.77 5.19 -6.65
N ALA A 93 5.45 4.06 -6.47
CA ALA A 93 5.91 3.66 -5.15
C ALA A 93 7.12 2.75 -5.21
N ARG A 94 8.03 2.90 -4.25
CA ARG A 94 9.12 1.95 -4.01
C ARG A 94 8.65 0.91 -3.01
N GLU A 95 8.63 -0.33 -3.45
CA GLU A 95 8.31 -1.48 -2.61
C GLU A 95 9.59 -2.03 -1.99
N LEU A 96 9.56 -2.24 -0.68
CA LEU A 96 10.59 -2.91 0.09
C LEU A 96 9.98 -4.18 0.71
N ILE A 97 10.60 -5.33 0.46
CA ILE A 97 10.26 -6.60 1.09
C ILE A 97 11.44 -6.98 1.96
N ILE A 98 11.21 -7.10 3.26
CA ILE A 98 12.24 -7.38 4.26
C ILE A 98 11.79 -8.63 5.01
N ALA A 99 12.67 -9.62 5.10
CA ALA A 99 12.44 -10.75 6.00
C ALA A 99 12.66 -10.28 7.45
N LEU A 100 11.65 -10.49 8.30
CA LEU A 100 11.73 -10.21 9.72
C LEU A 100 12.50 -11.32 10.45
N PRO A 101 13.25 -11.01 11.52
CA PRO A 101 13.88 -12.04 12.36
C PRO A 101 12.83 -12.93 13.01
N GLU A 102 13.07 -14.24 13.02
CA GLU A 102 12.16 -15.23 13.64
C GLU A 102 12.27 -15.20 15.18
N GLU A 103 13.37 -14.68 15.69
CA GLU A 103 13.66 -14.59 17.12
C GLU A 103 12.87 -13.48 17.83
N LEU A 104 12.28 -12.55 17.09
CA LEU A 104 11.51 -11.42 17.61
C LEU A 104 10.02 -11.74 17.69
N THR A 105 9.36 -11.24 18.74
CA THR A 105 7.91 -11.32 18.87
C THR A 105 7.21 -10.46 17.83
N LEU A 106 5.93 -10.74 17.54
CA LEU A 106 5.12 -9.94 16.61
C LEU A 106 5.12 -8.45 17.01
N ARG A 107 5.04 -8.16 18.32
CA ARG A 107 5.06 -6.79 18.81
C ARG A 107 6.41 -6.11 18.52
N GLU A 108 7.52 -6.79 18.76
CA GLU A 108 8.86 -6.25 18.50
C GLU A 108 9.11 -6.02 17.01
N ASN A 109 8.59 -6.91 16.16
CA ASN A 109 8.65 -6.78 14.71
C ASN A 109 7.79 -5.64 14.14
N ASN A 110 6.77 -5.19 14.87
CA ASN A 110 5.85 -4.12 14.45
C ASN A 110 6.09 -2.80 15.20
N LEU A 111 7.21 -2.65 15.92
CA LEU A 111 7.54 -1.37 16.54
C LEU A 111 7.88 -0.36 15.42
N PRO A 112 7.24 0.82 15.39
CA PRO A 112 7.68 1.88 14.50
C PRO A 112 9.16 2.18 14.82
N GLY A 113 9.97 2.29 13.77
CA GLY A 113 11.38 2.64 13.91
C GLY A 113 11.57 3.93 14.73
N PRO A 114 12.76 4.15 15.32
CA PRO A 114 13.05 5.34 16.10
C PRO A 114 12.86 6.64 15.30
#